data_AF-A0A6G0XSP5-F1
#
_entry.id   AF-A0A6G0XSP5-F1
#
_cell.length_a   1.000
_cell.length_b   1.000
_cell.length_c   1.000
_cell.angle_alpha   90.00
_cell.angle_beta   90.00
_cell.angle_gamma   90.00
#
_symmetry.space_group_name_H-M   'P 1'
#
loop_
_entity.id
_entity.type
_entity.pdbx_description
1 polymer ?
#
loop_
_entity_poly.entity_id
_entity_poly.type
_entity_poly.pdbx_seq_one_letter_code
_entity_poly.pdbx_strand_id
1 'polypeptide(L)'
;MTKHDASVQRFNVKKVKLHKKKRMEIKNQKKVFVAAKGDQKTVGKPKASKKKVRRDTKRAKHNAKYEQEQLLKSGLITKEDIEKLQDNEEEDADMAE
;
A
#
# COMPACT_ATOMS: atom_id res chain seq x y z
N MET A 1 31.05 -20.77 -25.40
CA MET A 1 29.70 -20.16 -25.48
C MET A 1 29.11 -20.49 -26.83
N THR A 2 27.91 -21.07 -26.88
CA THR A 2 27.27 -21.38 -28.16
C THR A 2 26.84 -20.08 -28.86
N LYS A 3 26.64 -20.11 -30.19
CA LYS A 3 26.16 -18.93 -30.95
C LYS A 3 24.81 -18.41 -30.42
N HIS A 4 23.99 -19.32 -29.87
CA HIS A 4 22.71 -19.01 -29.22
C HIS A 4 22.91 -18.24 -27.90
N ASP A 5 23.87 -18.63 -27.06
CA ASP A 5 24.14 -17.92 -25.80
C ASP A 5 24.64 -16.49 -26.03
N ALA A 6 25.46 -16.30 -27.07
CA ALA A 6 25.97 -14.98 -27.44
C ALA A 6 24.87 -14.05 -27.98
N SER A 7 23.86 -14.58 -28.69
CA SER A 7 22.76 -13.77 -29.21
C SER A 7 21.80 -13.34 -28.08
N VAL A 8 21.45 -14.26 -27.16
CA VAL A 8 20.62 -13.97 -25.98
C VAL A 8 21.24 -12.87 -25.12
N GLN A 9 22.55 -12.93 -24.86
CA GLN A 9 23.25 -11.88 -24.12
C GLN A 9 23.19 -10.52 -24.84
N ARG A 10 23.39 -10.49 -26.17
CA ARG A 10 23.30 -9.25 -26.97
C ARG A 10 21.90 -8.64 -26.94
N PHE A 11 20.84 -9.44 -27.07
CA PHE A 11 19.46 -8.96 -27.03
C PHE A 11 19.07 -8.46 -25.63
N ASN A 12 19.53 -9.12 -24.57
CA ASN A 12 19.34 -8.66 -23.20
C ASN A 12 20.02 -7.30 -22.95
N VAL A 13 21.25 -7.11 -23.42
CA VAL A 13 21.95 -5.82 -23.32
C VAL A 13 21.19 -4.72 -24.08
N LYS A 14 20.67 -5.00 -25.28
CA LYS A 14 19.84 -4.06 -26.04
C LYS A 14 18.56 -3.70 -25.29
N LYS A 15 17.87 -4.68 -24.68
CA LYS A 15 16.67 -4.48 -23.86
C LYS A 15 16.95 -3.58 -22.66
N VAL A 16 18.04 -3.82 -21.93
CA VAL A 16 18.45 -2.99 -20.79
C VAL A 16 18.75 -1.55 -21.23
N LYS A 17 19.50 -1.37 -22.33
CA LYS A 17 19.78 -0.03 -22.89
C LYS A 17 18.49 0.71 -23.28
N LEU A 18 17.54 0.01 -23.91
CA LEU A 18 16.23 0.58 -24.27
C LEU A 18 15.45 1.02 -23.03
N HIS A 19 15.37 0.19 -21.99
CA HIS A 19 14.70 0.56 -20.74
C HIS A 19 15.38 1.74 -20.04
N LYS A 20 16.72 1.82 -20.07
CA LYS A 20 17.45 2.98 -19.54
C LYS A 20 17.08 4.24 -20.32
N LYS A 21 17.03 4.20 -21.65
CA LYS A 21 16.61 5.31 -22.50
C LYS A 21 15.18 5.78 -22.17
N LYS A 22 14.21 4.85 -22.13
CA LYS A 22 12.81 5.15 -21.79
C LYS A 22 12.65 5.77 -20.40
N ARG A 23 13.40 5.28 -19.40
CA ARG A 23 13.39 5.88 -18.04
C ARG A 23 13.94 7.30 -18.02
N MET A 24 14.97 7.59 -18.82
CA MET A 24 15.54 8.93 -18.92
C MET A 24 14.62 9.90 -19.65
N GLU A 25 13.93 9.44 -20.69
CA GLU A 25 12.94 10.24 -21.40
C GLU A 25 11.80 10.72 -20.48
N ILE A 26 11.24 9.83 -19.67
CA ILE A 26 10.22 10.19 -18.66
C ILE A 26 10.77 11.21 -17.66
N LYS A 27 12.02 11.07 -17.23
CA LYS A 27 12.67 12.05 -16.34
C LYS A 27 12.85 13.41 -17.03
N ASN A 28 13.23 13.44 -18.30
CA ASN A 28 13.40 14.66 -19.06
C ASN A 28 12.06 15.36 -19.31
N GLN A 29 11.00 14.63 -19.64
CA GLN A 29 9.64 15.16 -19.75
C GLN A 29 9.19 15.81 -18.45
N LYS A 30 9.45 15.16 -17.30
CA LYS A 30 9.17 15.76 -15.98
C LYS A 30 9.98 17.03 -15.72
N LYS A 31 11.27 17.06 -16.08
CA LYS A 31 12.12 18.26 -15.96
C LYS A 31 11.60 19.42 -16.81
N VAL A 32 11.25 19.16 -18.07
CA VAL A 32 10.69 20.16 -18.99
C VAL A 32 9.34 20.67 -18.45
N PHE A 33 8.50 19.78 -17.94
CA PHE A 33 7.23 20.16 -17.32
C PHE A 33 7.44 21.09 -16.12
N VAL A 34 8.35 20.75 -15.21
CA VAL A 34 8.69 21.58 -14.04
C VAL A 34 9.25 22.93 -14.46
N ALA A 35 10.13 22.97 -15.47
CA ALA A 35 10.69 24.22 -15.99
C ALA A 35 9.62 25.13 -16.63
N ALA A 36 8.65 24.55 -17.34
CA ALA A 36 7.62 25.32 -18.04
C ALA A 36 6.45 25.76 -17.15
N LYS A 37 6.05 24.92 -16.18
CA LYS A 37 4.81 25.12 -15.40
C LYS A 37 5.05 25.33 -13.90
N GLY A 38 6.32 25.28 -13.45
CA GLY A 38 6.68 25.27 -12.04
C GLY A 38 6.44 23.91 -11.38
N ASP A 39 6.85 23.80 -10.11
CA ASP A 39 6.55 22.63 -9.30
C ASP A 39 5.04 22.53 -9.07
N GLN A 40 4.41 21.49 -9.61
CA GLN A 40 3.03 21.18 -9.30
C GLN A 40 2.96 20.72 -7.85
N LYS A 41 2.71 21.66 -6.94
CA LYS A 41 2.36 21.35 -5.54
C LYS A 41 1.05 20.57 -5.59
N THR A 42 1.13 19.23 -5.58
CA THR A 42 -0.03 18.40 -5.29
C THR A 42 -0.42 18.72 -3.86
N VAL A 43 -1.47 19.52 -3.69
CA VAL A 43 -1.98 19.89 -2.38
C VAL A 43 -2.47 18.59 -1.73
N GLY A 44 -1.70 18.06 -0.77
CA GLY A 44 -2.01 16.82 -0.06
C GLY A 44 -1.02 15.68 -0.28
N LYS A 45 -0.87 14.84 0.75
CA LYS A 45 -0.12 13.59 0.66
C LYS A 45 -0.85 12.64 -0.30
N PRO A 46 -0.14 11.92 -1.20
CA PRO A 46 -0.78 10.95 -2.07
C PRO A 46 -1.49 9.89 -1.24
N LYS A 47 -2.64 9.41 -1.74
CA LYS A 47 -3.39 8.32 -1.10
C LYS A 47 -2.46 7.12 -0.88
N ALA A 48 -2.60 6.47 0.28
CA ALA A 48 -1.83 5.29 0.60
C ALA A 48 -2.03 4.19 -0.46
N SER A 49 -0.98 3.46 -0.81
CA SER A 49 -1.09 2.35 -1.75
C SER A 49 -1.98 1.24 -1.18
N LYS A 50 -2.65 0.47 -2.05
CA LYS A 50 -3.47 -0.68 -1.65
C LYS A 50 -2.71 -1.65 -0.72
N LYS A 51 -1.42 -1.86 -0.98
CA LYS A 51 -0.53 -2.70 -0.15
C LYS A 51 -0.33 -2.12 1.25
N LYS A 52 -0.18 -0.78 1.36
CA LYS A 52 -0.05 -0.09 2.64
C LYS A 52 -1.34 -0.20 3.44
N VAL A 53 -2.48 0.14 2.82
CA VAL A 53 -3.81 0.00 3.43
C VAL A 53 -4.01 -1.42 3.97
N ARG A 54 -3.76 -2.46 3.16
CA ARG A 54 -3.90 -3.86 3.60
C ARG A 54 -2.98 -4.25 4.76
N ARG A 55 -1.77 -3.70 4.81
CA ARG A 55 -0.84 -3.98 5.92
C ARG A 55 -1.30 -3.28 7.20
N ASP A 56 -1.70 -2.03 7.08
CA ASP A 56 -2.13 -1.20 8.20
C ASP A 56 -3.44 -1.74 8.78
N THR A 57 -4.40 -2.18 7.94
CA THR A 57 -5.61 -2.86 8.41
C THR A 57 -5.32 -4.18 9.10
N LYS A 58 -4.37 -4.99 8.59
CA LYS A 58 -3.96 -6.23 9.27
C LYS A 58 -3.33 -5.95 10.64
N ARG A 59 -2.49 -4.91 10.74
CA ARG A 59 -1.88 -4.48 12.00
C ARG A 59 -2.95 -3.98 12.99
N ALA A 60 -3.88 -3.15 12.53
CA ALA A 60 -4.98 -2.67 13.36
C ALA A 60 -5.82 -3.81 13.91
N LYS A 61 -6.20 -4.79 13.08
CA LYS A 61 -6.94 -5.98 13.53
C LYS A 61 -6.18 -6.80 14.58
N HIS A 62 -4.86 -6.96 14.40
CA HIS A 62 -4.03 -7.67 15.36
C HIS A 62 -3.91 -6.91 16.70
N ASN A 63 -3.73 -5.59 16.64
CA ASN A 63 -3.65 -4.75 17.83
C ASN A 63 -4.97 -4.74 18.59
N ALA A 64 -6.10 -4.63 17.91
CA ALA A 64 -7.42 -4.69 18.54
C ALA A 64 -7.64 -6.01 19.29
N LYS A 65 -7.29 -7.16 18.67
CA LYS A 65 -7.34 -8.46 19.34
C LYS A 65 -6.42 -8.53 20.56
N TYR A 66 -5.19 -8.05 20.41
CA TYR A 66 -4.23 -8.01 21.51
C TYR A 66 -4.73 -7.15 22.68
N GLU A 67 -5.28 -5.97 22.41
CA GLU A 67 -5.83 -5.08 23.43
C GLU A 67 -7.04 -5.71 24.12
N GLN A 68 -7.96 -6.32 23.35
CA GLN A 68 -9.11 -7.04 23.88
C GLN A 68 -8.68 -8.19 24.82
N GLU A 69 -7.67 -8.98 24.43
CA GLU A 69 -7.13 -10.04 25.28
C GLU A 69 -6.50 -9.50 26.58
N GLN A 70 -5.82 -8.35 26.51
CA GLN A 70 -5.22 -7.72 27.69
C GLN A 70 -6.28 -7.16 28.65
N LEU A 71 -7.38 -6.61 28.12
CA LEU A 71 -8.52 -6.12 28.90
C LEU A 71 -9.28 -7.25 29.61
N LEU A 72 -9.43 -8.41 28.93
CA LEU A 72 -9.96 -9.62 29.55
C LEU A 72 -9.04 -10.13 30.66
N LYS A 73 -7.72 -10.14 30.43
CA LYS A 73 -6.72 -10.58 31.44
C LYS A 73 -6.65 -9.65 32.64
N SER A 74 -6.83 -8.34 32.45
CA SER A 74 -6.88 -7.39 33.56
C SER A 74 -8.19 -7.44 34.34
N GLY A 75 -9.19 -8.21 33.85
CA GLY A 75 -10.51 -8.32 34.47
C GLY A 75 -11.33 -7.03 34.37
N LEU A 76 -10.92 -6.09 33.52
CA LEU A 76 -11.62 -4.82 33.33
C LEU A 76 -12.91 -4.98 32.50
N ILE A 77 -12.96 -6.04 31.69
CA ILE A 77 -14.08 -6.38 30.81
C ILE A 77 -14.33 -7.89 30.90
N THR A 78 -15.59 -8.31 30.83
CA THR A 78 -15.96 -9.73 30.76
C THR A 78 -16.25 -10.17 29.33
N LYS A 79 -16.33 -11.48 29.10
CA LYS A 79 -16.72 -12.01 27.78
C LYS A 79 -18.14 -11.59 27.39
N GLU A 80 -19.03 -11.51 28.37
CA GLU A 80 -20.43 -11.09 28.17
C GLU A 80 -20.54 -9.62 27.73
N ASP A 81 -19.65 -8.76 28.23
CA ASP A 81 -19.60 -7.35 27.83
C ASP A 81 -19.14 -7.17 26.38
N ILE A 82 -18.22 -8.04 25.93
CA ILE A 82 -17.76 -8.05 24.53
C ILE A 82 -18.88 -8.49 23.60
N GLU A 83 -19.62 -9.54 23.96
CA GLU A 83 -20.73 -10.07 23.16
C GLU A 83 -21.84 -9.00 23.01
N LYS A 84 -22.22 -8.33 24.10
CA LYS A 84 -23.19 -7.21 24.05
C LYS A 84 -22.72 -6.07 23.16
N LEU A 85 -21.43 -5.76 23.12
CA LEU A 85 -20.90 -4.71 22.26
C LEU A 85 -20.89 -5.12 20.78
N GLN A 86 -20.65 -6.40 20.49
CA GLN A 86 -20.70 -6.93 19.12
C GLN A 86 -22.13 -6.96 18.57
N ASP A 87 -23.11 -7.36 19.38
CA ASP A 87 -24.51 -7.40 18.99
C ASP A 87 -25.05 -5.99 18.66
N ASN A 88 -24.64 -4.97 19.44
CA ASN A 88 -25.02 -3.57 19.18
C ASN A 88 -24.34 -2.99 17.91
N GLU A 89 -23.10 -3.39 17.58
CA GLU A 89 -22.44 -2.95 16.34
C GLU A 89 -23.10 -3.55 15.08
N GLU A 90 -23.69 -4.75 15.15
CA GLU A 90 -24.44 -5.37 14.04
C GLU A 90 -25.80 -4.68 13.82
N GLU A 91 -26.52 -4.32 14.88
CA GLU A 91 -27.80 -3.60 14.77
C GLU A 91 -27.65 -2.19 14.16
N ASP A 92 -26.58 -1.45 14.52
CA ASP A 92 -26.32 -0.11 13.96
C ASP A 92 -25.82 -0.16 12.50
N ALA A 93 -25.22 -1.28 12.06
CA ALA A 93 -24.77 -1.46 10.68
C ALA A 93 -25.93 -1.76 9.70
N ASP A 94 -26.95 -2.50 10.15
CA ASP A 94 -28.14 -2.83 9.36
C ASP A 94 -29.13 -1.66 9.22
N MET A 95 -29.08 -0.68 10.11
CA MET A 95 -29.92 0.53 10.06
C MET A 95 -29.34 1.67 9.21
N ALA A 96 -28.15 1.47 8.64
CA ALA A 96 -27.41 2.46 7.85
C ALA A 96 -27.31 2.14 6.34
N GLU A 97 -28.04 1.13 5.85
CA GLU A 97 -28.26 0.83 4.42
C GLU A 97 -29.60 1.41 3.91
#